data_AF-A0A6N7M8S2-F1
#
_entry.id   AF-A0A6N7M8S2-F1
#
_cell.length_a   1.000
_cell.length_b   1.000
_cell.length_c   1.000
_cell.angle_alpha   90.00
_cell.angle_beta   90.00
_cell.angle_gamma   90.00
#
_symmetry.space_group_name_H-M   'P 1'
#
loop_
_entity.id
_entity.type
_entity.pdbx_description
1 polymer ?
#
loop_
_entity_poly.entity_id
_entity_poly.type
_entity_poly.pdbx_seq_one_letter_code
_entity_poly.pdbx_strand_id
1 'polypeptide(L)'
;MAIKNQDIVKLVEKSTLHYINNIYNRHIRKAFMTMQISRATWETLERFTDNSDYYKVQGYQFQEIYEYIHAAATFVYHARMEVLPNLKSLLAGGSETMLSRPRDGGSDLILRKMAINNFGANLGIFADIINELYIQTVALDKEEHQGRRAVYERIDELKNIGQLLI
;
A
#
# COMPACT_ATOMS: atom_id res chain seq x y z
N MET A 1 -18.92 -12.25 -8.31
CA MET A 1 -19.28 -12.92 -7.04
C MET A 1 -18.55 -12.19 -5.91
N ALA A 2 -19.14 -12.14 -4.72
CA ALA A 2 -18.56 -11.44 -3.59
C ALA A 2 -17.78 -12.42 -2.70
N ILE A 3 -16.49 -12.14 -2.51
CA ILE A 3 -15.55 -12.85 -1.67
C ILE A 3 -15.93 -12.57 -0.21
N LYS A 4 -16.40 -13.61 0.47
CA LYS A 4 -16.66 -13.60 1.93
C LYS A 4 -15.61 -14.39 2.71
N ASN A 5 -14.45 -14.60 2.11
CA ASN A 5 -13.35 -15.33 2.74
C ASN A 5 -12.74 -14.47 3.87
N GLN A 6 -12.75 -15.01 5.10
CA GLN A 6 -12.23 -14.31 6.27
C GLN A 6 -10.72 -14.03 6.20
N ASP A 7 -9.95 -14.87 5.51
CA ASP A 7 -8.50 -14.72 5.42
C ASP A 7 -8.12 -13.56 4.50
N ILE A 8 -8.83 -13.38 3.38
CA ILE A 8 -8.72 -12.20 2.52
C ILE A 8 -9.05 -10.92 3.30
N VAL A 9 -10.17 -10.92 4.05
CA VAL A 9 -10.56 -9.76 4.86
C VAL A 9 -9.47 -9.42 5.88
N LYS A 10 -8.91 -10.41 6.57
CA LYS A 10 -7.79 -10.20 7.52
C LYS A 10 -6.55 -9.65 6.84
N LEU A 11 -6.21 -10.13 5.64
CA LEU A 11 -5.07 -9.62 4.88
C LEU A 11 -5.27 -8.18 4.42
N VAL A 12 -6.47 -7.82 3.96
CA VAL A 12 -6.82 -6.43 3.63
C VAL A 12 -6.69 -5.54 4.87
N GLU A 13 -7.24 -5.94 6.02
CA GLU A 13 -7.11 -5.19 7.27
C GLU A 13 -5.64 -5.05 7.70
N LYS A 14 -4.87 -6.14 7.67
CA LYS A 14 -3.44 -6.14 8.00
C LYS A 14 -2.66 -5.19 7.09
N SER A 15 -2.92 -5.24 5.79
CA SER A 15 -2.27 -4.36 4.80
C SER A 15 -2.61 -2.89 5.04
N THR A 16 -3.87 -2.58 5.33
CA THR A 16 -4.36 -1.24 5.62
C THR A 16 -3.72 -0.67 6.87
N LEU A 17 -3.74 -1.44 7.97
CA LEU A 17 -3.13 -1.02 9.23
C LEU A 17 -1.63 -0.80 9.09
N HIS A 18 -0.93 -1.69 8.38
CA HIS A 18 0.49 -1.54 8.15
C HIS A 18 0.81 -0.32 7.28
N TYR A 19 0.03 -0.09 6.22
CA TYR A 19 0.18 1.09 5.37
C TYR A 19 0.01 2.39 6.17
N ILE A 20 -1.08 2.54 6.93
CA ILE A 20 -1.38 3.77 7.67
C ILE A 20 -0.34 4.03 8.77
N ASN A 21 0.02 3.00 9.53
CA ASN A 21 0.90 3.16 10.70
C ASN A 21 2.38 3.30 10.33
N ASN A 22 2.83 2.54 9.32
CA ASN A 22 4.26 2.33 9.07
C ASN A 22 4.77 2.99 7.78
N ILE A 23 3.88 3.29 6.82
CA ILE A 23 4.23 3.86 5.51
C ILE A 23 3.69 5.29 5.37
N TYR A 24 2.37 5.48 5.43
CA TYR A 24 1.68 6.74 5.19
C TYR A 24 1.51 7.62 6.44
N ASN A 25 2.55 7.66 7.26
CA ASN A 25 2.62 8.47 8.47
C ASN A 25 3.02 9.92 8.19
N ARG A 26 2.78 10.81 9.17
CA ARG A 26 3.04 12.26 9.07
C ARG A 26 4.49 12.63 8.72
N HIS A 27 5.46 11.76 9.00
CA HIS A 27 6.89 12.02 8.81
C HIS A 27 7.36 11.67 7.39
N ILE A 28 6.69 10.72 6.73
CA ILE A 28 7.08 10.21 5.40
C ILE A 28 6.14 10.73 4.31
N ARG A 29 4.87 11.03 4.64
CA ARG A 29 3.82 11.42 3.68
C ARG A 29 4.25 12.50 2.69
N LYS A 30 5.02 13.51 3.11
CA LYS A 30 5.51 14.58 2.22
C LYS A 30 6.42 14.07 1.10
N ALA A 31 7.22 13.04 1.35
CA ALA A 31 8.12 12.47 0.35
C ALA A 31 7.34 11.86 -0.83
N PHE A 32 6.12 11.37 -0.57
CA PHE A 32 5.28 10.76 -1.59
C PHE A 32 4.73 11.73 -2.63
N MET A 33 4.73 13.03 -2.35
CA MET A 33 4.29 14.06 -3.30
C MET A 33 5.18 14.14 -4.54
N THR A 34 6.40 13.58 -4.48
CA THR A 34 7.32 13.54 -5.61
C THR A 34 7.08 12.37 -6.56
N MET A 35 6.27 11.39 -6.13
CA MET A 35 6.07 10.17 -6.89
C MET A 35 5.27 10.41 -8.18
N GLN A 36 5.75 9.84 -9.28
CA GLN A 36 5.07 9.88 -10.58
C GLN A 36 3.95 8.83 -10.68
N ILE A 37 3.03 8.85 -9.72
CA ILE A 37 1.87 7.95 -9.66
C ILE A 37 0.63 8.67 -10.21
N SER A 38 -0.16 7.99 -11.03
CA SER A 38 -1.40 8.55 -11.56
C SER A 38 -2.41 8.88 -10.44
N ARG A 39 -3.22 9.92 -10.64
CA ARG A 39 -4.28 10.27 -9.69
C ARG A 39 -5.26 9.12 -9.44
N ALA A 40 -5.60 8.37 -10.49
CA ALA A 40 -6.50 7.21 -10.37
C ALA A 40 -5.90 6.12 -9.46
N THR A 41 -4.59 5.88 -9.56
CA THR A 41 -3.89 4.92 -8.69
C THR A 41 -3.91 5.37 -7.23
N TRP A 42 -3.72 6.66 -6.96
CA TRP A 42 -3.85 7.21 -5.61
C TRP A 42 -5.26 7.05 -5.05
N GLU A 43 -6.29 7.41 -5.82
CA GLU A 43 -7.68 7.27 -5.40
C GLU A 43 -8.05 5.80 -5.13
N THR A 44 -7.54 4.87 -5.94
CA THR A 44 -7.73 3.43 -5.71
C THR A 44 -7.01 2.95 -4.45
N LEU A 45 -5.80 3.43 -4.18
CA LEU A 45 -5.06 3.12 -2.95
C LEU A 45 -5.76 3.70 -1.71
N GLU A 46 -6.31 4.91 -1.81
CA GLU A 46 -7.11 5.51 -0.75
C GLU A 46 -8.35 4.66 -0.46
N ARG A 47 -9.12 4.27 -1.49
CA ARG A 47 -10.27 3.36 -1.33
C ARG A 47 -9.89 2.02 -0.72
N PHE A 48 -8.73 1.47 -1.09
CA PHE A 48 -8.22 0.22 -0.51
C PHE A 48 -7.97 0.36 1.00
N THR A 49 -7.41 1.49 1.41
CA THR A 49 -7.07 1.76 2.82
C THR A 49 -8.22 2.36 3.63
N ASP A 50 -9.32 2.72 2.96
CA ASP A 50 -10.51 3.23 3.61
C ASP A 50 -11.29 2.04 4.19
N ASN A 51 -11.18 1.89 5.51
CA ASN A 51 -11.68 0.72 6.22
C ASN A 51 -13.21 0.82 6.41
N SER A 52 -13.97 0.57 5.33
CA SER A 52 -15.42 0.58 5.42
C SER A 52 -15.93 -0.78 5.91
N ASP A 53 -16.65 -0.76 7.05
CA ASP A 53 -17.37 -1.91 7.59
C ASP A 53 -18.35 -2.52 6.57
N TYR A 54 -18.70 -1.75 5.53
CA TYR A 54 -19.50 -2.17 4.38
C TYR A 54 -18.93 -3.42 3.68
N TYR A 55 -17.62 -3.49 3.45
CA TYR A 55 -17.00 -4.63 2.76
C TYR A 55 -17.00 -5.91 3.61
N LYS A 56 -17.02 -5.78 4.94
CA LYS A 56 -17.14 -6.94 5.85
C LYS A 56 -18.50 -7.62 5.73
N VAL A 57 -19.55 -6.85 5.41
CA VAL A 57 -20.92 -7.34 5.32
C VAL A 57 -21.25 -7.83 3.89
N GLN A 58 -20.84 -7.09 2.87
CA GLN A 58 -21.16 -7.38 1.47
C GLN A 58 -20.18 -8.38 0.84
N GLY A 59 -18.93 -8.41 1.30
CA GLY A 59 -17.82 -9.10 0.65
C GLY A 59 -17.21 -8.26 -0.49
N TYR A 60 -16.01 -8.62 -0.91
CA TYR A 60 -15.28 -7.91 -1.98
C TYR A 60 -15.50 -8.54 -3.34
N GLN A 61 -15.51 -7.77 -4.43
CA GLN A 61 -15.42 -8.39 -5.77
C GLN A 61 -13.96 -8.69 -6.12
N PHE A 62 -13.72 -9.81 -6.82
CA PHE A 62 -12.36 -10.17 -7.30
C PHE A 62 -11.71 -9.03 -8.07
N GLN A 63 -12.47 -8.38 -8.96
CA GLN A 63 -11.97 -7.26 -9.76
C GLN A 63 -11.50 -6.09 -8.88
N GLU A 64 -12.28 -5.71 -7.86
CA GLU A 64 -11.90 -4.64 -6.93
C GLU A 64 -10.63 -4.98 -6.16
N ILE A 65 -10.51 -6.23 -5.65
CA ILE A 65 -9.29 -6.66 -4.96
C ILE A 65 -8.08 -6.60 -5.89
N TYR A 66 -8.22 -7.04 -7.14
CA TYR A 66 -7.14 -6.99 -8.10
C TYR A 66 -6.73 -5.54 -8.45
N GLU A 67 -7.68 -4.63 -8.56
CA GLU A 67 -7.41 -3.20 -8.73
C GLU A 67 -6.66 -2.62 -7.52
N TYR A 68 -7.05 -2.99 -6.30
CA TYR A 68 -6.39 -2.60 -5.07
C TYR A 68 -4.96 -3.14 -4.96
N ILE A 69 -4.76 -4.43 -5.24
CA ILE A 69 -3.44 -5.06 -5.28
C ILE A 69 -2.54 -4.34 -6.28
N HIS A 70 -3.05 -4.09 -7.49
CA HIS A 70 -2.27 -3.43 -8.54
C HIS A 70 -1.89 -2.00 -8.14
N ALA A 71 -2.82 -1.23 -7.56
CA ALA A 71 -2.52 0.11 -7.07
C ALA A 71 -1.48 0.11 -5.95
N ALA A 72 -1.58 -0.82 -4.99
CA ALA A 72 -0.61 -0.98 -3.91
C ALA A 72 0.77 -1.41 -4.43
N ALA A 73 0.83 -2.33 -5.39
CA ALA A 73 2.08 -2.76 -6.01
C ALA A 73 2.75 -1.62 -6.80
N THR A 74 1.96 -0.84 -7.53
CA THR A 74 2.44 0.37 -8.22
C THR A 74 3.02 1.37 -7.22
N PHE A 75 2.33 1.62 -6.11
CA PHE A 75 2.86 2.46 -5.03
C PHE A 75 4.19 1.93 -4.49
N VAL A 76 4.31 0.62 -4.22
CA VAL A 76 5.53 -0.01 -3.71
C VAL A 76 6.71 0.24 -4.66
N TYR A 77 6.49 0.04 -5.96
CA TYR A 77 7.49 0.26 -6.99
C TYR A 77 8.02 1.70 -6.97
N HIS A 78 7.13 2.69 -7.07
CA HIS A 78 7.52 4.11 -7.07
C HIS A 78 8.14 4.54 -5.73
N ALA A 79 7.61 4.06 -4.60
CA ALA A 79 8.16 4.34 -3.28
C ALA A 79 9.60 3.79 -3.14
N ARG A 80 9.88 2.64 -3.74
CA ARG A 80 11.21 2.03 -3.75
C ARG A 80 12.18 2.73 -4.69
N MET A 81 11.73 3.11 -5.89
CA MET A 81 12.59 3.68 -6.92
C MET A 81 12.84 5.18 -6.73
N GLU A 82 11.83 5.93 -6.31
CA GLU A 82 11.87 7.41 -6.31
C GLU A 82 12.06 7.96 -4.89
N VAL A 83 11.41 7.36 -3.90
CA VAL A 83 11.36 7.89 -2.53
C VAL A 83 12.47 7.32 -1.67
N LEU A 84 12.63 6.01 -1.59
CA LEU A 84 13.60 5.35 -0.71
C LEU A 84 15.05 5.87 -0.89
N PRO A 85 15.58 6.07 -2.12
CA PRO A 85 16.94 6.57 -2.32
C PRO A 85 17.09 8.04 -1.89
N ASN A 86 16.03 8.81 -2.04
CA ASN A 86 16.03 10.27 -1.85
C ASN A 86 15.42 10.70 -0.51
N LEU A 87 14.95 9.75 0.32
CA LEU A 87 14.07 10.02 1.46
C LEU A 87 14.64 11.05 2.44
N LYS A 88 15.94 10.95 2.74
CA LYS A 88 16.63 11.91 3.62
C LYS A 88 16.63 13.32 3.03
N SER A 89 16.92 13.44 1.73
CA SER A 89 16.96 14.71 1.00
C SER A 89 15.57 15.33 0.89
N LEU A 90 14.57 14.54 0.47
CA LEU A 90 13.17 14.97 0.31
C LEU A 90 12.58 15.52 1.61
N LEU A 91 12.97 14.96 2.75
CA LEU A 91 12.48 15.40 4.05
C LEU A 91 13.34 16.54 4.64
N ALA A 92 14.61 16.69 4.25
CA ALA A 92 15.51 17.71 4.81
C ALA A 92 14.96 19.15 4.63
N GLY A 93 14.31 19.43 3.50
CA GLY A 93 13.73 20.75 3.20
C GLY A 93 12.46 21.13 3.99
N GLY A 94 11.91 20.23 4.82
CA GLY A 94 10.63 20.44 5.48
C GLY A 94 10.68 20.91 6.94
N SER A 95 11.87 21.18 7.50
CA SER A 95 12.07 21.39 8.95
C SER A 95 12.44 22.80 9.39
N GLU A 96 12.65 23.75 8.47
CA GLU A 96 13.12 25.10 8.82
C GLU A 96 12.19 26.20 8.29
N THR A 97 10.92 26.17 8.70
CA THR A 97 10.18 27.43 8.77
C THR A 97 10.40 28.01 10.16
N MET A 98 11.00 29.20 10.24
CA MET A 98 11.35 29.95 11.47
C MET A 98 10.18 30.27 12.43
N LEU A 99 8.99 29.72 12.18
CA LEU A 99 7.75 29.91 12.96
C LEU A 99 7.41 28.71 13.87
N SER A 100 8.12 27.59 13.76
CA SER A 100 7.91 26.42 14.63
C SER A 100 8.70 26.57 15.93
N ARG A 101 8.10 27.27 16.89
CA ARG A 101 8.60 27.36 18.28
C ARG A 101 8.88 25.94 18.81
N PRO A 102 10.02 25.68 19.50
CA PRO A 102 10.36 24.36 19.98
C PRO A 102 9.46 24.00 21.17
N ARG A 103 8.31 23.42 20.89
CA ARG A 103 7.56 22.63 21.86
C ARG A 103 7.79 21.18 21.45
N ASP A 104 8.61 20.45 22.24
CA ASP A 104 8.90 19.00 22.12
C ASP A 104 9.89 18.51 21.03
N GLY A 105 10.93 19.29 20.71
CA GLY A 105 11.89 19.01 19.62
C GLY A 105 12.77 17.75 19.71
N GLY A 106 12.72 16.98 20.81
CA GLY A 106 13.50 15.74 20.96
C GLY A 106 12.78 14.51 20.42
N SER A 107 11.53 14.30 20.83
CA SER A 107 10.77 13.07 20.53
C SER A 107 10.38 13.00 19.05
N ASP A 108 9.90 14.11 18.47
CA ASP A 108 9.46 14.12 17.07
C ASP A 108 10.60 13.89 16.08
N LEU A 109 11.80 14.40 16.40
CA LEU A 109 13.01 14.14 15.62
C LEU A 109 13.43 12.67 15.68
N ILE A 110 13.33 12.04 16.84
CA ILE A 110 13.63 10.61 17.01
C ILE A 110 12.63 9.78 16.22
N LEU A 111 11.33 10.05 16.35
CA LEU A 111 10.27 9.35 15.61
C LEU A 111 10.46 9.49 14.10
N ARG A 112 10.82 10.70 13.63
CA ARG A 112 11.13 10.93 12.22
C ARG A 112 12.35 10.15 11.75
N LYS A 113 13.43 10.12 12.54
CA LYS A 113 14.63 9.34 12.20
C LYS A 113 14.33 7.85 12.16
N MET A 114 13.55 7.34 13.12
CA MET A 114 13.10 5.94 13.13
C MET A 114 12.25 5.63 11.90
N ALA A 115 11.27 6.47 11.58
CA ALA A 115 10.44 6.34 10.39
C ALA A 115 11.27 6.28 9.11
N ILE A 116 12.26 7.16 8.95
CA ILE A 116 13.16 7.17 7.78
C ILE A 116 14.01 5.89 7.72
N ASN A 117 14.62 5.49 8.83
CA ASN A 117 15.51 4.34 8.88
C ASN A 117 14.77 3.01 8.65
N ASN A 118 13.53 2.91 9.15
CA ASN A 118 12.71 1.71 9.02
C ASN A 118 11.88 1.67 7.73
N PHE A 119 11.83 2.77 6.96
CA PHE A 119 10.96 2.86 5.79
C PHE A 119 11.19 1.74 4.78
N GLY A 120 12.44 1.41 4.46
CA GLY A 120 12.76 0.33 3.52
C GLY A 120 12.26 -1.03 3.99
N ALA A 121 12.46 -1.36 5.28
CA ALA A 121 11.96 -2.61 5.86
C ALA A 121 10.42 -2.63 5.90
N ASN A 122 9.79 -1.52 6.29
CA ASN A 122 8.34 -1.39 6.31
C ASN A 122 7.73 -1.52 4.91
N LEU A 123 8.40 -0.99 3.89
CA LEU A 123 7.98 -1.11 2.51
C LEU A 123 8.08 -2.57 2.02
N GLY A 124 9.14 -3.29 2.41
CA GLY A 124 9.29 -4.72 2.14
C GLY A 124 8.16 -5.54 2.77
N ILE A 125 7.87 -5.33 4.06
CA ILE A 125 6.76 -6.00 4.76
C ILE A 125 5.42 -5.74 4.06
N PHE A 126 5.19 -4.51 3.60
CA PHE A 126 3.97 -4.19 2.87
C PHE A 126 3.90 -4.93 1.54
N ALA A 127 5.00 -4.97 0.78
CA ALA A 127 5.09 -5.71 -0.47
C ALA A 127 4.77 -7.21 -0.25
N ASP A 128 5.31 -7.80 0.82
CA ASP A 128 5.05 -9.20 1.17
C ASP A 128 3.57 -9.45 1.49
N ILE A 129 2.92 -8.56 2.25
CA ILE A 129 1.49 -8.66 2.56
C ILE A 129 0.64 -8.56 1.28
N ILE A 130 0.98 -7.64 0.37
CA ILE A 130 0.27 -7.48 -0.90
C ILE A 130 0.47 -8.71 -1.80
N ASN A 131 1.66 -9.29 -1.81
CA ASN A 131 1.94 -10.54 -2.52
C ASN A 131 1.13 -11.71 -1.93
N GLU A 132 1.07 -11.82 -0.61
CA GLU A 132 0.27 -12.83 0.09
C GLU A 132 -1.23 -12.68 -0.27
N LEU A 133 -1.74 -11.44 -0.25
CA LEU A 133 -3.10 -11.12 -0.67
C LEU A 133 -3.36 -11.53 -2.13
N TYR A 134 -2.42 -11.27 -3.03
CA TYR A 134 -2.52 -11.69 -4.42
C TYR A 134 -2.59 -13.21 -4.59
N ILE A 135 -1.67 -13.95 -3.97
CA ILE A 135 -1.61 -15.40 -4.07
C ILE A 135 -2.90 -16.03 -3.56
N GLN A 136 -3.40 -15.59 -2.39
CA GLN A 136 -4.65 -16.11 -1.84
C GLN A 136 -5.85 -15.74 -2.71
N THR A 137 -5.91 -14.52 -3.25
CA THR A 137 -7.00 -14.10 -4.13
C THR A 137 -7.03 -14.93 -5.40
N VAL A 138 -5.88 -15.21 -6.02
CA VAL A 138 -5.76 -16.07 -7.21
C VAL A 138 -6.17 -17.51 -6.91
N ALA A 139 -5.80 -18.05 -5.75
CA ALA A 139 -6.23 -19.40 -5.35
C ALA A 139 -7.76 -19.49 -5.25
N LEU A 140 -8.40 -18.53 -4.59
CA LEU A 140 -9.85 -18.46 -4.47
C LEU A 140 -10.55 -18.22 -5.80
N ASP A 141 -10.01 -17.35 -6.65
CA ASP A 141 -10.58 -17.07 -7.98
C ASP A 141 -10.59 -18.32 -8.85
N LYS A 142 -9.53 -19.14 -8.78
CA LYS A 142 -9.44 -20.43 -9.46
C LYS A 142 -10.43 -21.46 -8.92
N GLU A 143 -10.60 -21.51 -7.60
CA GLU A 143 -11.56 -22.43 -6.97
C GLU A 143 -13.02 -22.07 -7.30
N GLU A 144 -13.37 -20.78 -7.31
CA GLU A 144 -14.72 -20.34 -7.63
C GLU A 144 -15.05 -20.43 -9.14
N HIS A 145 -14.05 -20.31 -10.02
CA HIS A 145 -14.23 -20.37 -11.47
C HIS A 145 -13.82 -21.71 -12.09
N GLN A 146 -13.92 -22.83 -11.36
CA GLN A 146 -13.67 -24.17 -11.91
C GLN A 146 -14.42 -24.38 -13.24
N GLY A 147 -13.67 -24.46 -14.35
CA GLY A 147 -14.19 -24.66 -15.70
C GLY A 147 -14.47 -23.38 -16.53
N ARG A 148 -14.19 -22.17 -16.02
CA ARG A 148 -14.28 -20.90 -16.75
C ARG A 148 -12.98 -20.09 -16.58
N ARG A 149 -12.69 -19.17 -17.51
CA ARG A 149 -11.56 -18.23 -17.34
C ARG A 149 -11.77 -17.41 -16.07
N ALA A 150 -10.84 -17.54 -15.13
CA ALA A 150 -10.82 -16.79 -13.88
C ALA A 150 -10.63 -15.28 -14.16
N VAL A 151 -10.94 -14.43 -13.18
CA VAL A 151 -10.86 -12.97 -13.34
C VAL A 151 -9.40 -12.53 -13.50
N TYR A 152 -8.47 -13.14 -12.76
CA TYR A 152 -7.04 -12.79 -12.83
C TYR A 152 -6.44 -12.97 -14.24
N GLU A 153 -6.98 -13.90 -15.05
CA GLU A 153 -6.51 -14.17 -16.42
C GLU A 153 -6.95 -13.12 -17.42
N ARG A 154 -7.90 -12.26 -17.05
CA ARG A 154 -8.49 -11.24 -17.93
C ARG A 154 -7.87 -9.86 -17.72
N ILE A 155 -7.07 -9.69 -16.67
CA ILE A 155 -6.46 -8.42 -16.28
C ILE A 155 -4.98 -8.50 -16.61
N ASP A 156 -4.57 -7.84 -17.70
CA ASP A 156 -3.20 -7.90 -18.21
C ASP A 156 -2.19 -7.25 -17.26
N GLU A 157 -2.63 -6.26 -16.49
CA GLU A 157 -1.86 -5.51 -15.51
C GLU A 157 -1.31 -6.41 -14.38
N LEU A 158 -2.01 -7.50 -14.06
CA LEU A 158 -1.60 -8.42 -13.00
C LEU A 158 -0.38 -9.27 -13.37
N LYS A 159 -0.06 -9.40 -14.67
CA LYS A 159 1.10 -10.17 -15.13
C LYS A 159 2.43 -9.59 -14.63
N ASN A 160 2.45 -8.29 -14.35
CA ASN A 160 3.64 -7.57 -13.92
C ASN A 160 3.74 -7.38 -12.39
N ILE A 161 2.80 -7.92 -11.60
CA ILE A 161 2.81 -7.76 -10.13
C ILE A 161 4.13 -8.20 -9.51
N GLY A 162 4.68 -9.34 -9.96
CA GLY A 162 5.96 -9.83 -9.46
C GLY A 162 7.09 -8.82 -9.65
N GLN A 163 7.10 -8.09 -10.77
CA GLN A 163 8.13 -7.06 -11.04
C GLN A 163 7.91 -5.79 -10.21
N LEU A 164 6.65 -5.46 -9.90
CA LEU A 164 6.30 -4.28 -9.12
C LEU A 164 6.61 -4.44 -7.62
N LEU A 165 6.63 -5.67 -7.11
CA LEU A 165 6.83 -5.97 -5.69
C LEU A 165 8.29 -6.28 -5.30
N ILE A 166 9.19 -6.48 -6.27
CA ILE A 166 10.61 -6.81 -6.05
C ILE A 166 11.46 -5.56 -5.79
#